data_AF-A0A4V1SZK9-F1
#
_entry.id   AF-A0A4V1SZK9-F1
#
_cell.length_a   1.000
_cell.length_b   1.000
_cell.length_c   1.000
_cell.angle_alpha   90.00
_cell.angle_beta   90.00
_cell.angle_gamma   90.00
#
_symmetry.space_group_name_H-M   'P 1'
#
loop_
_entity.id
_entity.type
_entity.pdbx_description
1 polymer ?
#
loop_
_entity_poly.entity_id
_entity_poly.type
_entity_poly.pdbx_seq_one_letter_code
_entity_poly.pdbx_strand_id
1 'polypeptide(L)'
;TGKIELVYEGELEGPAKVANILVGKAIKTLLLTYFPEPEKAKKSKKPNPYAEIINWFSAGNNISIIDDLPGQEYKKLLFSVPGLKEIVKKNQPGISENNQLLLMEFVLHGLAEFSQVNKGYLDNGYAFSDMFDSLFNLPKDDDMDLDDRY
;
A
#
# COMPACT_ATOMS: atom_id res chain seq x y z
N THR A 1 -36.81 -6.92 -2.62
CA THR A 1 -35.70 -6.41 -1.79
C THR A 1 -34.48 -6.08 -2.64
N GLY A 2 -34.01 -6.93 -3.56
CA GLY A 2 -32.74 -6.70 -4.29
C GLY A 2 -32.61 -5.47 -5.21
N LYS A 3 -33.67 -4.88 -5.77
CA LYS A 3 -33.53 -3.68 -6.62
C LYS A 3 -33.25 -2.39 -5.85
N ILE A 4 -33.67 -2.31 -4.60
CA ILE A 4 -33.53 -1.08 -3.79
C ILE A 4 -32.18 -1.09 -3.08
N GLU A 5 -31.72 -2.27 -2.64
CA GLU A 5 -30.37 -2.47 -2.07
C GLU A 5 -29.26 -2.23 -3.10
N LEU A 6 -29.38 -2.75 -4.33
CA LEU A 6 -28.38 -2.53 -5.40
C LEU A 6 -28.21 -1.05 -5.79
N VAL A 7 -29.28 -0.26 -5.75
CA VAL A 7 -29.20 1.18 -6.06
C VAL A 7 -28.59 1.94 -4.88
N TYR A 8 -28.88 1.52 -3.64
CA TYR A 8 -28.32 2.10 -2.43
C TYR A 8 -26.80 1.83 -2.30
N GLU A 9 -26.35 0.63 -2.67
CA GLU A 9 -24.93 0.26 -2.73
C GLU A 9 -24.21 1.08 -3.81
N GLY A 10 -24.78 1.20 -5.02
CA GLY A 10 -24.19 2.00 -6.10
C GLY A 10 -24.08 3.51 -5.80
N GLU A 11 -25.04 4.10 -5.09
CA GLU A 11 -24.97 5.50 -4.65
C GLU A 11 -23.92 5.74 -3.54
N LEU A 12 -23.67 4.75 -2.69
CA LEU A 12 -22.69 4.82 -1.59
C LEU A 12 -21.24 4.52 -2.04
N GLU A 13 -21.06 3.71 -3.07
CA GLU A 13 -19.74 3.39 -3.62
C GLU A 13 -19.02 4.62 -4.21
N GLY A 14 -19.77 5.57 -4.78
CA GLY A 14 -19.21 6.80 -5.36
C GLY A 14 -18.41 7.63 -4.34
N PRO A 15 -19.03 8.09 -3.24
CA PRO A 15 -18.33 8.85 -2.20
C PRO A 15 -17.18 8.09 -1.55
N ALA A 16 -17.35 6.80 -1.26
CA ALA A 16 -16.31 5.97 -0.66
C ALA A 16 -15.09 5.81 -1.60
N LYS A 17 -15.32 5.61 -2.89
CA LYS A 17 -14.27 5.55 -3.92
C LYS A 17 -13.53 6.88 -4.03
N VAL A 18 -14.25 8.01 -4.04
CA VAL A 18 -13.64 9.35 -4.07
C VAL A 18 -12.79 9.58 -2.81
N ALA A 19 -13.29 9.21 -1.62
CA ALA A 19 -12.53 9.32 -0.38
C ALA A 19 -11.23 8.53 -0.44
N ASN A 20 -11.27 7.26 -0.88
CA ASN A 20 -10.07 6.43 -1.06
C ASN A 20 -9.06 7.04 -2.04
N ILE A 21 -9.53 7.61 -3.16
CA ILE A 21 -8.66 8.31 -4.13
C ILE A 21 -7.98 9.52 -3.49
N LEU A 22 -8.71 10.31 -2.70
CA LEU A 22 -8.16 11.48 -2.02
C LEU A 22 -7.13 11.09 -0.96
N VAL A 23 -7.42 10.04 -0.19
CA VAL A 23 -6.48 9.47 0.80
C VAL A 23 -5.21 8.97 0.11
N GLY A 24 -5.35 8.19 -0.98
CA GLY A 24 -4.20 7.72 -1.77
C GLY A 24 -3.33 8.86 -2.31
N LYS A 25 -3.95 9.93 -2.82
CA LYS A 25 -3.24 11.14 -3.25
C LYS A 25 -2.48 11.80 -2.10
N ALA A 26 -3.11 11.93 -0.94
CA ALA A 26 -2.46 12.50 0.25
C ALA A 26 -1.27 11.65 0.70
N ILE A 27 -1.41 10.33 0.71
CA ILE A 27 -0.33 9.38 1.03
C ILE A 27 0.85 9.57 0.06
N LYS A 28 0.61 9.64 -1.27
CA LYS A 28 1.68 9.92 -2.26
C LYS A 28 2.42 11.22 -1.94
N THR A 29 1.69 12.30 -1.68
CA THR A 29 2.27 13.61 -1.37
C THR A 29 3.13 13.56 -0.11
N LEU A 30 2.62 12.95 0.97
CA LEU A 30 3.35 12.83 2.22
C LEU A 30 4.56 11.90 2.11
N LEU A 31 4.47 10.80 1.35
CA LEU A 31 5.59 9.90 1.14
C LEU A 31 6.78 10.64 0.52
N LEU A 32 6.53 11.44 -0.51
CA LEU A 32 7.57 12.25 -1.16
C LEU A 32 8.13 13.37 -0.27
N THR A 33 7.40 13.76 0.79
CA THR A 33 7.84 14.76 1.76
C THR A 33 8.79 14.16 2.79
N TYR A 34 8.52 12.93 3.25
CA TYR A 34 9.26 12.30 4.34
C TYR A 34 10.31 11.28 3.88
N PHE A 35 10.20 10.79 2.64
CA PHE A 35 10.97 9.66 2.13
C PHE A 35 11.38 9.88 0.65
N PRO A 36 12.44 9.19 0.17
CA PRO A 36 12.84 9.27 -1.23
C PRO A 36 11.77 8.72 -2.17
N GLU A 37 11.67 9.26 -3.38
CA GLU A 37 10.71 8.81 -4.39
C GLU A 37 11.01 7.38 -4.89
N PRO A 38 10.03 6.45 -4.89
CA PRO A 38 10.25 5.07 -5.35
C PRO A 38 10.59 4.95 -6.85
N GLU A 39 9.97 5.75 -7.73
CA GLU A 39 10.09 5.61 -9.19
C GLU A 39 11.40 6.16 -9.78
N LYS A 40 11.98 7.21 -9.16
CA LYS A 40 13.22 7.84 -9.66
C LYS A 40 14.43 6.92 -9.62
N ALA A 41 14.36 5.82 -8.88
CA ALA A 41 15.42 4.82 -8.84
C ALA A 41 15.67 4.14 -10.20
N LYS A 42 14.64 3.96 -11.04
CA LYS A 42 14.82 3.36 -12.38
C LYS A 42 15.56 4.26 -13.37
N LYS A 43 15.54 5.57 -13.15
CA LYS A 43 16.17 6.58 -14.04
C LYS A 43 17.53 7.07 -13.55
N SER A 44 17.90 6.76 -12.31
CA SER A 44 19.16 7.21 -11.70
C SER A 44 20.12 6.02 -11.54
N LYS A 45 21.44 6.24 -11.55
CA LYS A 45 22.43 5.21 -11.19
C LYS A 45 22.38 4.81 -9.70
N LYS A 46 21.46 5.36 -8.90
CA LYS A 46 21.32 5.04 -7.48
C LYS A 46 20.34 3.88 -7.30
N PRO A 47 20.68 2.90 -6.46
CA PRO A 47 19.79 1.77 -6.19
C PRO A 47 18.47 2.26 -5.56
N ASN A 48 17.38 1.56 -5.87
CA ASN A 48 16.07 1.85 -5.27
C ASN A 48 16.17 1.67 -3.74
N PRO A 49 15.89 2.73 -2.94
CA PRO A 49 15.98 2.63 -1.49
C PRO A 49 14.97 1.64 -0.88
N TYR A 50 13.97 1.20 -1.65
CA TYR A 50 12.94 0.24 -1.25
C TYR A 50 13.14 -1.15 -1.88
N ALA A 51 14.24 -1.39 -2.61
CA ALA A 51 14.44 -2.64 -3.35
C ALA A 51 14.28 -3.89 -2.49
N GLU A 52 14.80 -3.86 -1.26
CA GLU A 52 14.73 -4.99 -0.33
C GLU A 52 13.29 -5.32 0.06
N ILE A 53 12.49 -4.30 0.40
CA ILE A 53 11.06 -4.44 0.74
C ILE A 53 10.29 -5.01 -0.45
N ILE A 54 10.49 -4.42 -1.64
CA ILE A 54 9.79 -4.83 -2.87
C ILE A 54 10.13 -6.27 -3.23
N ASN A 55 11.42 -6.62 -3.22
CA ASN A 55 11.87 -7.98 -3.53
C ASN A 55 11.33 -9.01 -2.53
N TRP A 56 11.15 -8.62 -1.26
CA TRP A 56 10.58 -9.51 -0.25
C TRP A 56 9.12 -9.86 -0.58
N PHE A 57 8.29 -8.88 -0.97
CA PHE A 57 6.93 -9.15 -1.43
C PHE A 57 6.93 -9.96 -2.73
N SER A 58 7.77 -9.59 -3.71
CA SER A 58 7.88 -10.33 -4.98
C SER A 58 8.43 -11.74 -4.86
N ALA A 59 8.98 -12.12 -3.71
CA ALA A 59 9.31 -13.51 -3.39
C ALA A 59 8.09 -14.34 -2.90
N GLY A 60 6.88 -13.78 -2.97
CA GLY A 60 5.62 -14.43 -2.57
C GLY A 60 5.25 -14.22 -1.10
N ASN A 61 5.99 -13.38 -0.36
CA ASN A 61 5.62 -13.04 1.02
C ASN A 61 4.46 -12.05 1.03
N ASN A 62 3.68 -12.07 2.10
CA ASN A 62 2.62 -11.11 2.35
C ASN A 62 2.51 -10.81 3.84
N ILE A 63 1.85 -9.71 4.17
CA ILE A 63 1.42 -9.40 5.53
C ILE A 63 -0.01 -8.90 5.52
N SER A 64 -0.73 -9.10 6.63
CA SER A 64 -2.06 -8.54 6.85
C SER A 64 -2.06 -7.74 8.14
N ILE A 65 -2.39 -6.45 8.04
CA ILE A 65 -2.53 -5.54 9.18
C ILE A 65 -4.04 -5.39 9.43
N ILE A 66 -4.51 -5.94 10.54
CA ILE A 66 -5.92 -5.88 10.95
C ILE A 66 -6.11 -4.91 12.12
N ASP A 67 -7.29 -4.30 12.22
CA ASP A 67 -7.59 -3.20 13.15
C ASP A 67 -7.41 -3.59 14.63
N ASP A 68 -7.64 -4.85 14.99
CA ASP A 68 -7.56 -5.38 16.35
C ASP A 68 -6.24 -6.11 16.65
N LEU A 69 -5.22 -5.93 15.80
CA LEU A 69 -3.93 -6.59 15.95
C LEU A 69 -3.21 -6.12 17.25
N PRO A 70 -2.87 -7.04 18.18
CA PRO A 70 -2.19 -6.65 19.41
C PRO A 70 -0.84 -5.97 19.12
N GLY A 71 -0.51 -4.91 19.87
CA GLY A 71 0.66 -4.08 19.57
C GLY A 71 2.00 -4.84 19.46
N GLN A 72 2.18 -5.95 20.20
CA GLN A 72 3.37 -6.79 20.07
C GLN A 72 3.39 -7.60 18.77
N GLU A 73 2.24 -8.08 18.30
CA GLU A 73 2.12 -8.79 17.03
C GLU A 73 2.23 -7.81 15.85
N TYR A 74 1.62 -6.63 15.96
CA TYR A 74 1.82 -5.53 15.01
C TYR A 74 3.30 -5.17 14.84
N LYS A 75 4.02 -5.02 15.96
CA LYS A 75 5.47 -4.78 15.94
C LYS A 75 6.24 -5.92 15.27
N LYS A 76 5.97 -7.18 15.63
CA LYS A 76 6.64 -8.33 15.00
C LYS A 76 6.36 -8.41 13.50
N LEU A 77 5.11 -8.15 13.10
CA LEU A 77 4.67 -8.16 11.71
C LEU A 77 5.43 -7.13 10.88
N LEU A 78 5.51 -5.88 11.35
CA LEU A 78 6.25 -4.83 10.64
C LEU A 78 7.76 -5.12 10.59
N PHE A 79 8.32 -5.72 11.64
CA PHE A 79 9.74 -6.08 11.68
C PHE A 79 10.08 -7.32 10.85
N SER A 80 9.10 -8.10 10.42
CA SER A 80 9.33 -9.26 9.54
C SER A 80 9.66 -8.83 8.11
N VAL A 81 9.30 -7.60 7.72
CA VAL A 81 9.56 -7.03 6.40
C VAL A 81 10.97 -6.43 6.36
N PRO A 82 11.93 -7.03 5.62
CA PRO A 82 13.31 -6.58 5.59
C PRO A 82 13.45 -5.18 4.96
N GLY A 83 14.33 -4.36 5.52
CA GLY A 83 14.60 -2.99 5.05
C GLY A 83 13.57 -1.93 5.47
N LEU A 84 12.40 -2.34 6.01
CA LEU A 84 11.32 -1.41 6.36
C LEU A 84 11.67 -0.52 7.57
N LYS A 85 12.33 -1.08 8.58
CA LYS A 85 12.77 -0.32 9.76
C LYS A 85 13.93 0.60 9.41
N GLU A 86 14.81 0.14 8.56
CA GLU A 86 16.04 0.79 8.14
C GLU A 86 15.75 2.04 7.32
N ILE A 87 14.77 1.97 6.40
CA ILE A 87 14.34 3.13 5.63
C ILE A 87 13.72 4.21 6.53
N VAL A 88 12.92 3.81 7.53
CA VAL A 88 12.34 4.74 8.51
C VAL A 88 13.42 5.38 9.36
N LYS A 89 14.33 4.60 9.95
CA LYS A 89 15.41 5.13 10.78
C LYS A 89 16.36 6.06 10.02
N LYS A 90 16.61 5.78 8.75
CA LYS A 90 17.50 6.59 7.90
C LYS A 90 16.91 7.96 7.58
N ASN A 91 15.61 8.04 7.33
CA ASN A 91 14.97 9.30 6.91
C ASN A 91 14.36 10.09 8.08
N GLN A 92 13.97 9.41 9.16
CA GLN A 92 13.33 10.02 10.33
C GLN A 92 14.03 9.59 11.64
N PRO A 93 15.28 10.04 11.86
CA PRO A 93 16.05 9.67 13.04
C PRO A 93 15.48 10.30 14.31
N GLY A 94 15.59 9.61 15.44
CA GLY A 94 15.28 10.16 16.77
C GLY A 94 13.79 10.23 17.15
N ILE A 95 12.89 9.66 16.34
CA ILE A 95 11.47 9.55 16.68
C ILE A 95 11.19 8.38 17.64
N SER A 96 10.09 8.46 18.39
CA SER A 96 9.65 7.40 19.32
C SER A 96 9.39 6.07 18.61
N GLU A 97 9.45 4.95 19.34
CA GLU A 97 9.20 3.63 18.75
C GLU A 97 7.81 3.52 18.10
N ASN A 98 6.78 4.05 18.76
CA ASN A 98 5.42 4.08 18.19
C ASN A 98 5.36 4.84 16.87
N ASN A 99 6.06 5.97 16.77
CA ASN A 99 6.13 6.73 15.52
C ASN A 99 6.97 6.00 14.46
N GLN A 100 7.99 5.22 14.85
CA GLN A 100 8.71 4.36 13.91
C GLN A 100 7.78 3.31 13.31
N LEU A 101 6.99 2.62 14.15
CA LEU A 101 6.03 1.61 13.68
C LEU A 101 4.98 2.21 12.74
N LEU A 102 4.40 3.36 13.13
CA LEU A 102 3.45 4.08 12.28
C LEU A 102 4.06 4.43 10.91
N LEU A 103 5.31 4.91 10.90
CA LEU A 103 5.97 5.25 9.64
C LEU A 103 6.37 4.03 8.82
N MET A 104 6.62 2.87 9.45
CA MET A 104 6.84 1.61 8.74
C MET A 104 5.58 1.21 7.97
N GLU A 105 4.42 1.21 8.62
CA GLU A 105 3.14 0.96 7.95
C GLU A 105 2.85 2.01 6.86
N PHE A 106 3.09 3.29 7.16
CA PHE A 106 2.93 4.38 6.19
C PHE A 106 3.77 4.18 4.92
N VAL A 107 5.00 3.68 5.04
CA VAL A 107 5.85 3.36 3.89
C VAL A 107 5.21 2.26 3.03
N LEU A 108 4.60 1.24 3.62
CA LEU A 108 3.91 0.18 2.86
C LEU A 108 2.72 0.73 2.09
N HIS A 109 1.89 1.56 2.73
CA HIS A 109 0.83 2.29 2.04
C HIS A 109 1.37 3.16 0.90
N GLY A 110 2.44 3.91 1.15
CA GLY A 110 3.08 4.72 0.13
C GLY A 110 3.57 3.91 -1.08
N LEU A 111 4.24 2.78 -0.83
CA LEU A 111 4.69 1.88 -1.89
C LEU A 111 3.51 1.32 -2.71
N ALA A 112 2.40 1.02 -2.06
CA ALA A 112 1.19 0.58 -2.75
C ALA A 112 0.59 1.67 -3.64
N GLU A 113 0.56 2.91 -3.17
CA GLU A 113 0.08 4.03 -4.00
C GLU A 113 1.00 4.26 -5.23
N PHE A 114 2.30 3.99 -5.12
CA PHE A 114 3.26 4.00 -6.25
C PHE A 114 3.32 2.68 -7.04
N SER A 115 2.35 1.77 -6.84
CA SER A 115 2.25 0.49 -7.53
C SER A 115 3.55 -0.34 -7.45
N GLN A 116 4.27 -0.25 -6.33
CA GLN A 116 5.47 -1.06 -6.07
C GLN A 116 5.15 -2.33 -5.27
N VAL A 117 4.05 -2.32 -4.53
CA VAL A 117 3.51 -3.43 -3.72
C VAL A 117 1.99 -3.43 -3.94
N ASN A 118 1.32 -4.57 -3.89
CA ASN A 118 -0.14 -4.60 -3.95
C ASN A 118 -0.75 -4.29 -2.56
N LYS A 119 -1.90 -3.62 -2.54
CA LYS A 119 -2.71 -3.40 -1.33
C LYS A 119 -4.12 -3.94 -1.55
N GLY A 120 -4.43 -5.05 -0.89
CA GLY A 120 -5.78 -5.60 -0.80
C GLY A 120 -6.54 -4.99 0.37
N TYR A 121 -7.82 -4.68 0.16
CA TYR A 121 -8.73 -4.30 1.22
C TYR A 121 -9.30 -5.55 1.86
N LEU A 122 -9.27 -5.62 3.19
CA LEU A 122 -9.95 -6.62 4.00
C LEU A 122 -11.14 -5.96 4.69
N ASP A 123 -12.08 -6.75 5.20
CA ASP A 123 -13.23 -6.23 5.96
C ASP A 123 -12.79 -5.44 7.21
N ASN A 124 -11.64 -5.78 7.78
CA ASN A 124 -11.10 -5.21 9.02
C ASN A 124 -9.61 -4.82 8.92
N GLY A 125 -9.16 -4.38 7.74
CA GLY A 125 -7.78 -3.92 7.57
C GLY A 125 -7.25 -4.02 6.14
N TYR A 126 -5.95 -4.28 6.02
CA TYR A 126 -5.24 -4.30 4.75
C TYR A 126 -4.30 -5.50 4.62
N ALA A 127 -4.17 -6.01 3.40
CA ALA A 127 -3.15 -6.98 3.04
C ALA A 127 -2.16 -6.39 2.05
N PHE A 128 -0.87 -6.61 2.28
CA PHE A 128 0.20 -6.22 1.37
C PHE A 128 0.84 -7.47 0.77
N SER A 129 0.99 -7.51 -0.55
CA SER A 129 1.49 -8.66 -1.30
C SER A 129 2.28 -8.24 -2.54
N ASP A 130 2.77 -9.22 -3.30
CA ASP A 130 3.36 -8.94 -4.61
C ASP A 130 2.39 -8.20 -5.54
N MET A 131 2.93 -7.28 -6.32
CA MET A 131 2.19 -6.50 -7.32
C MET A 131 1.79 -7.40 -8.50
N PHE A 132 2.70 -8.23 -9.00
CA PHE A 132 2.47 -8.97 -10.25
C PHE A 132 1.54 -10.17 -10.07
N ASP A 133 1.65 -10.92 -8.97
CA ASP A 133 0.71 -12.02 -8.70
C ASP A 133 -0.75 -11.55 -8.62
N SER A 134 -0.99 -10.31 -8.18
CA SER A 134 -2.34 -9.73 -8.15
C SER A 134 -2.90 -9.44 -9.54
N LEU A 135 -2.03 -9.12 -10.52
CA LEU A 135 -2.43 -8.83 -11.91
C LEU A 135 -2.87 -10.10 -12.67
N PHE A 136 -2.30 -11.27 -12.32
CA PHE A 136 -2.64 -12.53 -12.98
C PHE A 136 -3.86 -13.23 -12.36
N ASN A 137 -4.28 -12.80 -11.17
CA ASN A 137 -5.40 -13.39 -10.41
C ASN A 137 -6.68 -12.55 -10.41
N LEU A 138 -6.74 -11.45 -11.19
CA LEU A 138 -8.00 -10.72 -11.40
C LEU A 138 -9.02 -11.62 -12.12
N PRO A 139 -10.25 -11.77 -11.62
CA PRO A 139 -11.35 -12.34 -12.39
C PRO A 139 -11.48 -11.57 -13.71
N LYS A 140 -11.62 -12.30 -14.81
CA LYS A 140 -11.76 -11.76 -16.18
C LYS A 140 -13.07 -10.99 -16.43
N ASP A 141 -13.74 -10.50 -15.41
CA ASP A 141 -15.10 -9.95 -15.52
C ASP A 141 -15.16 -8.43 -15.36
N ASP A 142 -14.03 -7.74 -15.19
CA ASP A 142 -13.95 -6.30 -15.40
C ASP A 142 -13.44 -6.02 -16.82
N ASP A 143 -14.37 -5.98 -17.77
CA ASP A 143 -14.23 -5.24 -19.03
C ASP A 143 -13.93 -3.77 -18.66
N MET A 144 -12.67 -3.49 -18.34
CA MET A 144 -12.17 -2.13 -18.37
C MET A 144 -12.21 -1.69 -19.82
N ASP A 145 -13.23 -0.88 -20.14
CA ASP A 145 -13.30 -0.02 -21.32
C ASP A 145 -11.99 0.80 -21.42
N LEU A 146 -10.98 0.18 -22.00
CA LEU A 146 -9.79 0.80 -22.55
C LEU A 146 -10.18 1.39 -23.91
N ASP A 147 -11.06 2.38 -23.89
CA ASP A 147 -11.30 3.22 -25.05
C ASP A 147 -11.04 4.69 -24.72
N ASP A 148 -10.50 5.38 -25.72
CA ASP A 148 -10.17 6.81 -25.78
C ASP A 148 -8.91 7.33 -25.07
N ARG A 149 -7.75 7.05 -25.68
CA ARG A 149 -6.71 8.08 -25.90
C ARG A 149 -5.98 7.91 -27.23
N TYR A 150 -6.46 8.62 -28.26
CA TYR A 150 -5.62 9.22 -29.30
C TYR A 150 -5.60 10.74 -29.10
#